data_AF-A0A5J4WNU0-F1
#
_entry.id   AF-A0A5J4WNU0-F1
#
_cell.length_a   1.000
_cell.length_b   1.000
_cell.length_c   1.000
_cell.angle_alpha   90.00
_cell.angle_beta   90.00
_cell.angle_gamma   90.00
#
_symmetry.space_group_name_H-M   'P 1'
#
loop_
_entity.id
_entity.type
_entity.pdbx_description
1 polymer ?
#
loop_
_entity_poly.entity_id
_entity_poly.type
_entity_poly.pdbx_seq_one_letter_code
_entity_poly.pdbx_strand_id
1 'polypeptide(L)'
;MGVQQTVQRSESPITHGGAIYLRVHSGAENKFWFGGARYSPNTNYQNVARYGKSLFIDADDLMLTVPENTSEKIGYRLDQYQSDEESNLENLQGYDRKDNGTGAGAFPIPMFYLYTHVDYCVHNVDNPIAPYISPYDIKYGHDDAACGHYRWPCYSIEYAKDVSYRRHVTNHSLGLDADHRWNVRKVGIMTGYTMNISYSNWFNGSIFEIQNSYPPLGQYGGTYLNSEFKISSGQYFNIDNTQNSDKSFEMRMLDIKIEDGTDNYIIQAFNRVAEIQIFECTLTMFNSGSISRGLVDLRKGTLTMIYLNAYNITLPNGPLFKPIQTAGLVSISGSQFTSIQRSDAGGSVISRVITGRYDGVNIRTSQFTSCSVTGSNQSGGAININIKNSAEAKFEIIEYWEKKTTFSNCSSTDRGGAIYLDLAAGQEQNFDLRGARYADDNFATNGRSIFINAQGDLRIAVPENQGVKIGAGLESYEEFNLDNLMGYD
;
A
#
# COMPACT_ATOMS: atom_id res chain seq x y z
N MET A 1 -11.88 41.75 58.79
CA MET A 1 -12.64 40.81 57.95
C MET A 1 -12.27 41.08 56.51
N GLY A 2 -11.27 40.35 55.99
CA GLY A 2 -10.89 40.39 54.58
C GLY A 2 -11.60 39.26 53.86
N VAL A 3 -12.38 39.59 52.84
CA VAL A 3 -12.97 38.59 51.94
C VAL A 3 -12.07 38.52 50.72
N GLN A 4 -11.36 37.39 50.58
CA GLN A 4 -10.75 36.96 49.33
C GLN A 4 -11.86 36.84 48.26
N GLN A 5 -11.76 37.63 47.19
CA GLN A 5 -12.47 37.32 45.95
C GLN A 5 -11.63 36.30 45.19
N THR A 6 -11.97 35.03 45.37
CA THR A 6 -11.49 33.94 44.55
C THR A 6 -12.13 34.12 43.16
N VAL A 7 -11.35 34.58 42.18
CA VAL A 7 -11.75 34.51 40.77
C VAL A 7 -11.70 33.04 40.38
N GLN A 8 -12.82 32.34 40.55
CA GLN A 8 -13.06 31.12 39.78
C GLN A 8 -13.14 31.55 38.31
N ARG A 9 -12.18 31.12 37.48
CA ARG A 9 -12.39 31.04 36.04
C ARG A 9 -13.54 30.07 35.80
N SER A 10 -14.77 30.57 35.77
CA SER A 10 -15.88 29.84 35.15
C SER A 10 -15.54 29.72 33.66
N GLU A 11 -15.38 28.51 33.17
CA GLU A 11 -15.32 28.25 31.73
C GLU A 11 -16.51 28.92 31.05
N SER A 12 -16.26 29.85 30.11
CA SER A 12 -17.33 30.45 29.32
C SER A 12 -18.16 29.34 28.65
N PRO A 13 -19.50 29.45 28.59
CA PRO A 13 -20.31 28.47 27.90
C PRO A 13 -19.83 28.34 26.44
N ILE A 14 -19.64 27.10 25.98
CA ILE A 14 -19.35 26.81 24.58
C ILE A 14 -20.56 27.31 23.77
N THR A 15 -20.34 28.27 22.87
CA THR A 15 -21.40 28.81 22.00
C THR A 15 -21.29 28.21 20.60
N HIS A 16 -22.43 27.76 20.07
CA HIS A 16 -22.56 27.18 18.72
C HIS A 16 -23.53 28.02 17.90
N GLY A 17 -23.23 28.23 16.61
CA GLY A 17 -24.17 28.82 15.65
C GLY A 17 -24.45 30.29 15.92
N GLY A 18 -23.49 31.16 15.59
CA GLY A 18 -23.56 32.59 15.95
C GLY A 18 -24.74 33.34 15.29
N ALA A 19 -25.26 32.85 14.16
CA ALA A 19 -26.54 33.27 13.61
C ALA A 19 -27.59 32.17 13.67
N ILE A 20 -27.24 30.94 13.28
CA ILE A 20 -28.16 29.80 13.20
C ILE A 20 -27.53 28.58 13.88
N TYR A 21 -28.26 28.03 14.85
CA TYR A 21 -28.03 26.68 15.35
C TYR A 21 -29.22 25.81 14.94
N LEU A 22 -28.94 24.67 14.31
CA LEU A 22 -29.96 23.71 13.90
C LEU A 22 -29.61 22.34 14.48
N ARG A 23 -30.59 21.70 15.14
CA ARG A 23 -30.48 20.30 15.55
C ARG A 23 -31.35 19.43 14.64
N VAL A 24 -30.75 18.43 14.00
CA VAL A 24 -31.41 17.58 13.01
C VAL A 24 -31.42 16.14 13.51
N HIS A 25 -32.62 15.61 13.74
CA HIS A 25 -32.80 14.21 14.10
C HIS A 25 -32.97 13.32 12.87
N SER A 26 -32.68 12.02 13.02
CA SER A 26 -32.88 11.05 11.94
C SER A 26 -34.31 11.11 11.38
N GLY A 27 -34.43 11.15 10.05
CA GLY A 27 -35.69 11.32 9.31
C GLY A 27 -36.12 12.77 9.09
N ALA A 28 -35.42 13.75 9.68
CA ALA A 28 -35.68 15.18 9.50
C ALA A 28 -34.67 15.87 8.56
N GLU A 29 -33.78 15.13 7.91
CA GLU A 29 -32.66 15.65 7.09
C GLU A 29 -33.16 16.53 5.95
N ASN A 30 -34.37 16.31 5.44
CA ASN A 30 -34.98 17.05 4.34
C ASN A 30 -35.98 18.13 4.78
N LYS A 31 -36.00 18.52 6.06
CA LYS A 31 -36.98 19.48 6.62
C LYS A 31 -36.54 20.94 6.62
N PHE A 32 -35.34 21.24 6.10
CA PHE A 32 -34.82 22.60 6.01
C PHE A 32 -34.18 22.86 4.65
N TRP A 33 -34.15 24.13 4.26
CA TRP A 33 -33.49 24.61 3.06
C TRP A 33 -33.06 26.07 3.26
N PHE A 34 -31.76 26.33 3.18
CA PHE A 34 -31.17 27.65 3.36
C PHE A 34 -30.68 28.27 2.05
N GLY A 35 -31.09 27.81 0.87
CA GLY A 35 -30.62 28.36 -0.42
C GLY A 35 -30.93 29.85 -0.68
N GLY A 36 -31.70 30.50 0.20
CA GLY A 36 -31.91 31.96 0.23
C GLY A 36 -31.04 32.71 1.25
N ALA A 37 -30.32 32.01 2.13
CA ALA A 37 -29.40 32.61 3.09
C ALA A 37 -28.09 33.02 2.41
N ARG A 38 -27.40 34.00 3.02
CA ARG A 38 -26.03 34.37 2.69
C ARG A 38 -25.29 34.65 3.97
N TYR A 39 -24.09 34.10 4.12
CA TYR A 39 -23.28 34.29 5.31
C TYR A 39 -22.15 35.28 5.03
N SER A 40 -21.93 36.19 5.96
CA SER A 40 -20.81 37.14 5.86
C SER A 40 -19.48 36.37 5.97
N PRO A 41 -18.53 36.57 5.05
CA PRO A 41 -17.18 36.03 5.19
C PRO A 41 -16.37 36.79 6.26
N ASN A 42 -16.82 37.98 6.66
CA ASN A 42 -16.13 38.82 7.65
C ASN A 42 -16.46 38.34 9.08
N THR A 43 -15.48 37.70 9.72
CA THR A 43 -15.59 37.14 11.07
C THR A 43 -15.52 38.19 12.18
N ASN A 44 -15.25 39.45 11.86
CA ASN A 44 -14.85 40.42 12.87
C ASN A 44 -16.02 41.14 13.58
N TYR A 45 -17.28 41.07 13.11
CA TYR A 45 -18.29 41.96 13.72
C TYR A 45 -19.76 41.52 13.88
N GLN A 46 -20.26 40.36 13.42
CA GLN A 46 -21.71 40.12 13.52
C GLN A 46 -22.21 38.76 13.99
N ASN A 47 -21.44 37.67 13.87
CA ASN A 47 -21.86 36.37 14.39
C ASN A 47 -20.77 35.79 15.31
N VAL A 48 -21.03 35.78 16.63
CA VAL A 48 -20.05 35.38 17.64
C VAL A 48 -20.44 34.03 18.22
N ALA A 49 -19.79 32.97 17.72
CA ALA A 49 -19.83 31.64 18.32
C ALA A 49 -18.42 31.06 18.36
N ARG A 50 -18.18 30.14 19.31
CA ARG A 50 -16.94 29.36 19.35
C ARG A 50 -16.85 28.42 18.14
N TYR A 51 -17.99 27.87 17.71
CA TYR A 51 -18.09 26.97 16.57
C TYR A 51 -19.26 27.34 15.66
N GLY A 52 -19.03 27.31 14.34
CA GLY A 52 -19.99 27.70 13.33
C GLY A 52 -20.38 29.15 13.50
N LYS A 53 -19.46 30.07 13.14
CA LYS A 53 -19.69 31.52 13.33
C LYS A 53 -21.03 31.92 12.75
N SER A 54 -21.40 31.45 11.57
CA SER A 54 -22.72 31.72 11.00
C SER A 54 -23.70 30.57 11.21
N LEU A 55 -23.35 29.36 10.81
CA LEU A 55 -24.23 28.18 10.87
C LEU A 55 -23.54 27.06 11.64
N PHE A 56 -24.30 26.47 12.57
CA PHE A 56 -23.93 25.22 13.22
C PHE A 56 -25.05 24.18 13.09
N ILE A 57 -24.74 23.00 12.55
CA ILE A 57 -25.68 21.88 12.43
C ILE A 57 -25.26 20.73 13.35
N ASP A 58 -26.10 20.39 14.32
CA ASP A 58 -25.94 19.23 15.20
C ASP A 58 -26.87 18.10 14.72
N ALA A 59 -26.33 17.14 13.97
CA ALA A 59 -27.11 16.13 13.26
C ALA A 59 -26.88 14.72 13.79
N ASP A 60 -27.94 13.90 13.83
CA ASP A 60 -27.81 12.46 14.11
C ASP A 60 -26.93 11.76 13.05
N ASP A 61 -27.05 12.12 11.77
CA ASP A 61 -26.13 11.74 10.68
C ASP A 61 -25.89 12.97 9.79
N LEU A 62 -24.68 13.53 9.91
CA LEU A 62 -24.34 14.78 9.24
C LEU A 62 -24.10 14.60 7.73
N MET A 63 -23.62 13.42 7.29
CA MET A 63 -23.47 13.12 5.86
C MET A 63 -24.84 13.07 5.15
N LEU A 64 -25.88 12.57 5.82
CA LEU A 64 -27.25 12.60 5.27
C LEU A 64 -27.88 13.99 5.34
N THR A 65 -27.48 14.78 6.34
CA THR A 65 -28.00 16.13 6.55
C THR A 65 -27.44 17.14 5.55
N VAL A 66 -26.14 17.05 5.23
CA VAL A 66 -25.47 17.87 4.21
C VAL A 66 -24.72 16.95 3.24
N PRO A 67 -25.43 16.28 2.31
CA PRO A 67 -24.80 15.38 1.35
C PRO A 67 -23.84 16.09 0.40
N GLU A 68 -22.98 15.32 -0.25
CA GLU A 68 -22.11 15.81 -1.31
C GLU A 68 -22.92 16.55 -2.40
N ASN A 69 -22.36 17.62 -2.95
CA ASN A 69 -22.98 18.47 -3.97
C ASN A 69 -24.28 19.17 -3.53
N THR A 70 -24.48 19.36 -2.22
CA THR A 70 -25.66 20.07 -1.67
C THR A 70 -25.32 21.39 -0.97
N SER A 71 -24.25 22.07 -1.37
CA SER A 71 -23.86 23.37 -0.79
C SER A 71 -25.00 24.39 -0.76
N GLU A 72 -25.86 24.40 -1.79
CA GLU A 72 -27.04 25.27 -1.86
C GLU A 72 -28.07 25.00 -0.74
N LYS A 73 -28.15 23.77 -0.23
CA LYS A 73 -29.06 23.40 0.86
C LYS A 73 -28.74 24.16 2.14
N ILE A 74 -27.46 24.42 2.38
CA ILE A 74 -26.99 25.18 3.53
C ILE A 74 -26.78 26.66 3.21
N GLY A 75 -27.21 27.17 2.04
CA GLY A 75 -27.10 28.59 1.71
C GLY A 75 -25.72 29.04 1.25
N TYR A 76 -24.87 28.10 0.85
CA TYR A 76 -23.63 28.40 0.15
C TYR A 76 -23.85 28.29 -1.36
N ARG A 77 -23.56 29.36 -2.10
CA ARG A 77 -23.56 29.31 -3.57
C ARG A 77 -22.11 29.19 -4.03
N LEU A 78 -21.86 28.23 -4.91
CA LEU A 78 -20.59 28.06 -5.61
C LEU A 78 -20.44 29.11 -6.74
N ASP A 79 -20.69 30.40 -6.47
CA ASP A 79 -20.44 31.45 -7.46
C ASP A 79 -18.96 31.85 -7.46
N GLN A 80 -18.21 31.29 -8.42
CA GLN A 80 -16.83 31.62 -8.88
C GLN A 80 -15.69 31.82 -7.86
N TYR A 81 -15.91 31.75 -6.55
CA TYR A 81 -14.89 31.88 -5.51
C TYR A 81 -14.95 30.71 -4.51
N GLN A 82 -14.61 29.49 -4.98
CA GLN A 82 -14.33 28.35 -4.08
C GLN A 82 -13.21 28.65 -3.06
N SER A 83 -12.37 29.68 -3.31
CA SER A 83 -11.26 30.10 -2.46
C SER A 83 -11.69 30.59 -1.07
N ASP A 84 -12.94 31.03 -0.90
CA ASP A 84 -13.31 31.82 0.28
C ASP A 84 -13.76 30.95 1.46
N GLU A 85 -14.35 29.76 1.24
CA GLU A 85 -14.76 28.88 2.34
C GLU A 85 -13.66 27.92 2.79
N GLU A 86 -12.82 27.44 1.87
CA GLU A 86 -11.59 26.72 2.27
C GLU A 86 -10.69 27.63 3.14
N SER A 87 -10.78 28.95 2.93
CA SER A 87 -10.10 29.96 3.75
C SER A 87 -10.82 30.30 5.07
N ASN A 88 -12.06 29.83 5.30
CA ASN A 88 -12.89 30.17 6.45
C ASN A 88 -13.74 28.99 6.99
N LEU A 89 -13.06 27.89 7.29
CA LEU A 89 -13.65 26.63 7.80
C LEU A 89 -14.40 26.77 9.14
N GLU A 90 -14.25 27.90 9.84
CA GLU A 90 -14.93 28.17 11.11
C GLU A 90 -16.36 28.70 10.92
N ASN A 91 -16.72 29.10 9.69
CA ASN A 91 -17.97 29.81 9.44
C ASN A 91 -19.20 28.89 9.46
N LEU A 92 -19.09 27.74 8.79
CA LEU A 92 -20.13 26.72 8.68
C LEU A 92 -19.58 25.41 9.24
N GLN A 93 -20.13 24.96 10.37
CA GLN A 93 -19.66 23.76 11.06
C GLN A 93 -20.81 22.89 11.55
N GLY A 94 -20.48 21.71 12.05
CA GLY A 94 -21.48 20.85 12.66
C GLY A 94 -20.90 19.69 13.44
N TYR A 95 -21.80 18.94 14.08
CA TYR A 95 -21.49 17.68 14.70
C TYR A 95 -22.20 16.56 13.97
N ASP A 96 -21.46 15.47 13.79
CA ASP A 96 -22.02 14.19 13.43
C ASP A 96 -22.12 13.32 14.68
N ARG A 97 -23.33 13.10 15.19
CA ARG A 97 -23.52 12.33 16.42
C ARG A 97 -23.22 10.85 16.24
N LYS A 98 -23.36 10.36 15.00
CA LYS A 98 -23.08 8.98 14.62
C LYS A 98 -21.61 8.64 14.78
N ASP A 99 -20.73 9.47 14.25
CA ASP A 99 -19.29 9.19 14.22
C ASP A 99 -18.49 9.93 15.31
N ASN A 100 -18.87 11.16 15.68
CA ASN A 100 -18.10 12.05 16.59
C ASN A 100 -18.74 12.32 17.97
N GLY A 101 -19.96 11.85 18.22
CA GLY A 101 -20.70 12.13 19.47
C GLY A 101 -21.10 13.61 19.64
N THR A 102 -21.42 14.05 20.88
CA THR A 102 -21.83 15.43 21.19
C THR A 102 -21.11 16.01 22.41
N GLY A 103 -20.90 17.32 22.45
CA GLY A 103 -20.49 18.06 23.67
C GLY A 103 -19.07 18.63 23.63
N ALA A 104 -18.50 18.96 24.78
CA ALA A 104 -17.21 19.66 24.90
C ALA A 104 -16.00 18.89 24.34
N GLY A 105 -16.14 17.57 24.15
CA GLY A 105 -15.12 16.71 23.53
C GLY A 105 -15.38 16.39 22.05
N ALA A 106 -16.52 16.81 21.48
CA ALA A 106 -16.84 16.57 20.07
C ALA A 106 -16.12 17.59 19.19
N PHE A 107 -15.49 17.08 18.13
CA PHE A 107 -14.75 17.89 17.19
C PHE A 107 -15.70 18.49 16.14
N PRO A 108 -15.74 19.83 15.96
CA PRO A 108 -16.62 20.48 14.99
C PRO A 108 -16.11 20.23 13.57
N ILE A 109 -16.98 19.67 12.74
CA ILE A 109 -16.67 19.31 11.36
C ILE A 109 -16.94 20.53 10.47
N PRO A 110 -15.97 21.01 9.66
CA PRO A 110 -16.24 22.03 8.64
C PRO A 110 -17.20 21.51 7.57
N MET A 111 -18.30 22.22 7.30
CA MET A 111 -19.30 21.76 6.31
C MET A 111 -18.74 21.67 4.89
N PHE A 112 -17.73 22.50 4.57
CA PHE A 112 -16.99 22.46 3.31
C PHE A 112 -16.62 21.02 2.90
N TYR A 113 -16.04 20.23 3.82
CA TYR A 113 -15.59 18.87 3.54
C TYR A 113 -16.72 17.83 3.45
N LEU A 114 -17.97 18.19 3.75
CA LEU A 114 -19.15 17.33 3.55
C LEU A 114 -19.74 17.45 2.16
N TYR A 115 -19.96 18.68 1.71
CA TYR A 115 -20.63 18.90 0.43
C TYR A 115 -19.67 18.90 -0.76
N THR A 116 -18.35 18.89 -0.54
CA THR A 116 -17.33 18.82 -1.60
C THR A 116 -16.87 17.39 -1.87
N HIS A 117 -16.57 17.13 -3.14
CA HIS A 117 -16.04 15.85 -3.60
C HIS A 117 -14.58 15.65 -3.15
N VAL A 118 -14.21 14.40 -2.83
CA VAL A 118 -12.82 14.02 -2.52
C VAL A 118 -12.07 13.76 -3.82
N ASP A 119 -11.01 14.50 -4.10
CA ASP A 119 -10.25 14.39 -5.35
C ASP A 119 -9.88 12.94 -5.71
N TYR A 120 -10.21 12.54 -6.95
CA TYR A 120 -9.98 11.20 -7.52
C TYR A 120 -10.52 10.03 -6.66
N CYS A 121 -11.47 10.30 -5.77
CA CYS A 121 -11.97 9.35 -4.78
C CYS A 121 -10.89 8.78 -3.85
N VAL A 122 -9.72 9.45 -3.72
CA VAL A 122 -8.61 9.02 -2.87
C VAL A 122 -8.80 9.59 -1.47
N HIS A 123 -9.24 8.74 -0.55
CA HIS A 123 -9.51 9.15 0.83
C HIS A 123 -8.19 9.12 1.61
N ASN A 124 -7.65 10.30 1.91
CA ASN A 124 -6.33 10.46 2.48
C ASN A 124 -6.32 10.15 3.98
N VAL A 125 -5.21 9.61 4.49
CA VAL A 125 -4.98 9.35 5.91
C VAL A 125 -3.72 10.04 6.41
N ASP A 126 -3.78 10.55 7.64
CA ASP A 126 -2.63 11.08 8.38
C ASP A 126 -2.71 10.69 9.86
N ASN A 127 -1.58 10.65 10.57
CA ASN A 127 -1.60 10.46 12.01
C ASN A 127 -1.94 11.80 12.71
N PRO A 128 -2.57 11.77 13.89
CA PRO A 128 -2.88 12.95 14.64
C PRO A 128 -1.61 13.45 15.33
N ILE A 129 -1.43 14.77 15.37
CA ILE A 129 -0.49 15.36 16.34
C ILE A 129 -1.24 15.57 17.64
N ALA A 130 -0.84 14.82 18.67
CA ALA A 130 -1.32 15.02 20.03
C ALA A 130 -0.38 15.97 20.80
N PRO A 131 -0.91 16.94 21.58
CA PRO A 131 -2.31 17.35 21.64
C PRO A 131 -2.72 18.13 20.38
N TYR A 132 -4.00 18.04 20.00
CA TYR A 132 -4.56 18.85 18.91
C TYR A 132 -4.28 20.33 19.20
N ILE A 133 -3.36 20.92 18.43
CA ILE A 133 -2.88 22.29 18.66
C ILE A 133 -4.01 23.29 18.35
N SER A 134 -4.91 22.94 17.42
CA SER A 134 -6.10 23.70 17.07
C SER A 134 -7.12 22.78 16.37
N PRO A 135 -8.44 22.97 16.55
CA PRO A 135 -9.45 22.31 15.71
C PRO A 135 -9.43 22.77 14.24
N TYR A 136 -8.46 23.60 13.87
CA TYR A 136 -8.30 24.16 12.53
C TYR A 136 -6.91 23.89 11.94
N ASP A 137 -6.09 23.07 12.59
CA ASP A 137 -4.85 22.59 11.96
C ASP A 137 -5.21 21.43 11.00
N ILE A 138 -5.59 21.83 9.79
CA ILE A 138 -6.13 21.07 8.65
C ILE A 138 -5.15 20.03 8.05
N LYS A 139 -4.25 19.48 8.85
CA LYS A 139 -3.18 18.58 8.37
C LYS A 139 -3.06 17.31 9.18
N TYR A 140 -4.07 16.98 9.99
CA TYR A 140 -4.03 15.79 10.84
C TYR A 140 -5.27 14.94 10.64
N GLY A 141 -5.09 13.64 10.82
CA GLY A 141 -6.16 12.68 10.64
C GLY A 141 -7.26 12.82 11.70
N HIS A 142 -8.50 12.90 11.24
CA HIS A 142 -9.70 12.83 12.07
C HIS A 142 -10.66 11.78 11.50
N ASP A 143 -11.00 10.75 12.27
CA ASP A 143 -12.02 9.78 11.85
C ASP A 143 -13.43 10.36 12.07
N ASP A 144 -13.84 11.26 11.17
CA ASP A 144 -15.14 11.92 11.20
C ASP A 144 -15.88 11.92 9.85
N ALA A 145 -17.15 12.33 9.88
CA ALA A 145 -18.02 12.29 8.72
C ALA A 145 -17.55 13.12 7.50
N ALA A 146 -16.54 13.97 7.66
CA ALA A 146 -15.99 14.77 6.57
C ALA A 146 -14.58 14.38 6.11
N CYS A 147 -13.97 13.40 6.75
CA CYS A 147 -12.59 13.05 6.45
C CYS A 147 -12.37 12.42 5.08
N GLY A 148 -11.10 12.39 4.66
CA GLY A 148 -10.63 11.81 3.41
C GLY A 148 -10.12 12.85 2.42
N HIS A 149 -10.42 14.13 2.64
CA HIS A 149 -9.81 15.22 1.89
C HIS A 149 -8.33 15.36 2.22
N TYR A 150 -7.52 15.87 1.29
CA TYR A 150 -6.08 16.08 1.54
C TYR A 150 -5.82 17.03 2.72
N ARG A 151 -6.68 18.05 2.90
CA ARG A 151 -6.64 19.01 4.02
C ARG A 151 -7.61 18.64 5.16
N TRP A 152 -8.23 17.47 5.09
CA TRP A 152 -9.03 16.90 6.18
C TRP A 152 -8.91 15.38 6.12
N PRO A 153 -7.70 14.84 6.31
CA PRO A 153 -7.49 13.41 6.16
C PRO A 153 -8.21 12.64 7.26
N CYS A 154 -8.50 11.38 7.01
CA CYS A 154 -8.93 10.45 8.05
C CYS A 154 -7.74 10.07 8.94
N TYR A 155 -8.00 9.55 10.13
CA TYR A 155 -6.97 9.02 11.01
C TYR A 155 -6.59 7.59 10.65
N SER A 156 -7.59 6.73 10.40
CA SER A 156 -7.36 5.31 10.13
C SER A 156 -7.68 4.94 8.69
N ILE A 157 -6.93 3.97 8.16
CA ILE A 157 -7.17 3.41 6.83
C ILE A 157 -8.55 2.74 6.77
N GLU A 158 -8.96 2.07 7.86
CA GLU A 158 -10.28 1.44 7.94
C GLU A 158 -11.40 2.47 7.82
N TYR A 159 -11.30 3.59 8.54
CA TYR A 159 -12.32 4.63 8.50
C TYR A 159 -12.32 5.36 7.15
N ALA A 160 -11.16 5.64 6.55
CA ALA A 160 -11.06 6.19 5.20
C ALA A 160 -11.77 5.31 4.16
N LYS A 161 -11.62 3.98 4.27
CA LYS A 161 -12.35 3.00 3.46
C LYS A 161 -13.87 3.09 3.69
N ASP A 162 -14.32 3.22 4.94
CA ASP A 162 -15.76 3.31 5.24
C ASP A 162 -16.39 4.62 4.77
N VAL A 163 -15.69 5.75 4.90
CA VAL A 163 -16.13 7.03 4.33
C VAL A 163 -16.16 6.95 2.80
N SER A 164 -15.16 6.33 2.18
CA SER A 164 -15.17 6.04 0.74
C SER A 164 -16.41 5.25 0.34
N TYR A 165 -16.79 4.23 1.11
CA TYR A 165 -18.02 3.48 0.84
C TYR A 165 -19.29 4.34 0.93
N ARG A 166 -19.36 5.25 1.90
CA ARG A 166 -20.55 6.09 2.11
C ARG A 166 -20.69 7.20 1.06
N ARG A 167 -19.58 7.77 0.60
CA ARG A 167 -19.57 8.92 -0.33
C ARG A 167 -19.62 8.54 -1.80
N HIS A 168 -19.00 7.42 -2.17
CA HIS A 168 -18.87 6.98 -3.56
C HIS A 168 -20.19 6.51 -4.21
N VAL A 169 -21.33 6.57 -3.51
CA VAL A 169 -22.63 6.03 -3.97
C VAL A 169 -23.52 7.12 -4.63
N THR A 170 -23.20 8.40 -4.51
CA THR A 170 -24.04 9.49 -5.03
C THR A 170 -23.58 10.02 -6.40
N ASN A 171 -24.11 9.43 -7.47
CA ASN A 171 -24.24 10.01 -8.83
C ASN A 171 -23.09 10.88 -9.36
N HIS A 172 -22.00 10.25 -9.81
CA HIS A 172 -21.01 10.91 -10.67
C HIS A 172 -21.57 11.14 -12.09
N SER A 173 -22.24 12.27 -12.27
CA SER A 173 -22.67 12.78 -13.58
C SER A 173 -21.59 13.64 -14.26
N LEU A 174 -20.43 13.83 -13.61
CA LEU A 174 -19.45 14.84 -14.02
C LEU A 174 -18.31 14.33 -14.92
N GLY A 175 -18.20 13.03 -15.19
CA GLY A 175 -17.24 12.50 -16.18
C GLY A 175 -15.75 12.82 -15.90
N LEU A 176 -15.41 13.30 -14.69
CA LEU A 176 -14.06 13.75 -14.33
C LEU A 176 -13.12 12.61 -13.89
N ASP A 177 -13.62 11.38 -13.73
CA ASP A 177 -12.79 10.22 -13.40
C ASP A 177 -12.91 9.19 -14.53
N ALA A 178 -11.86 9.14 -15.36
CA ALA A 178 -11.73 8.17 -16.44
C ALA A 178 -11.33 6.76 -15.93
N ASP A 179 -10.99 6.62 -14.65
CA ASP A 179 -10.55 5.37 -14.00
C ASP A 179 -11.61 4.83 -13.01
N HIS A 180 -12.89 5.11 -13.24
CA HIS A 180 -14.01 4.58 -12.44
C HIS A 180 -14.21 3.07 -12.66
N ARG A 181 -13.28 2.27 -12.15
CA ARG A 181 -13.59 0.90 -11.75
C ARG A 181 -14.42 1.01 -10.48
N TRP A 182 -15.75 0.99 -10.62
CA TRP A 182 -16.78 1.10 -9.57
C TRP A 182 -16.59 0.24 -8.30
N ASN A 183 -15.61 -0.67 -8.31
CA ASN A 183 -15.29 -1.62 -7.27
C ASN A 183 -13.90 -1.41 -6.61
N VAL A 184 -13.18 -0.33 -6.93
CA VAL A 184 -11.89 0.01 -6.29
C VAL A 184 -12.13 0.98 -5.15
N ARG A 185 -11.57 0.68 -3.97
CA ARG A 185 -11.50 1.62 -2.85
C ARG A 185 -10.07 2.10 -2.71
N LYS A 186 -9.86 3.42 -2.79
CA LYS A 186 -8.54 4.05 -2.80
C LYS A 186 -8.31 4.81 -1.50
N VAL A 187 -7.21 4.50 -0.81
CA VAL A 187 -6.72 5.26 0.35
C VAL A 187 -5.38 5.90 0.00
N GLY A 188 -5.29 7.21 0.23
CA GLY A 188 -4.06 7.99 0.06
C GLY A 188 -3.29 8.04 1.36
N ILE A 189 -2.02 7.64 1.36
CA ILE A 189 -1.14 7.75 2.51
C ILE A 189 -0.49 9.13 2.50
N MET A 190 -0.68 9.95 3.52
CA MET A 190 0.09 11.18 3.67
C MET A 190 1.51 10.84 4.15
N THR A 191 2.51 11.54 3.62
CA THR A 191 3.90 11.19 3.90
C THR A 191 4.20 11.27 5.40
N GLY A 192 4.73 10.19 5.96
CA GLY A 192 5.03 10.05 7.38
C GLY A 192 3.98 9.27 8.17
N TYR A 193 2.84 8.91 7.56
CA TYR A 193 1.82 8.09 8.19
C TYR A 193 2.39 6.76 8.68
N THR A 194 1.99 6.41 9.89
CA THR A 194 2.41 5.23 10.65
C THR A 194 1.20 4.37 10.96
N MET A 195 1.22 3.15 10.44
CA MET A 195 0.24 2.10 10.73
C MET A 195 0.61 1.39 12.04
N ASN A 196 -0.20 1.63 13.08
CA ASN A 196 -0.05 1.04 14.41
C ASN A 196 -1.06 -0.08 14.71
N ILE A 197 -1.87 -0.47 13.73
CA ILE A 197 -2.87 -1.54 13.84
C ILE A 197 -2.78 -2.48 12.65
N SER A 198 -3.21 -3.72 12.84
CA SER A 198 -3.29 -4.73 11.79
C SER A 198 -4.69 -4.76 11.20
N TYR A 199 -4.79 -4.96 9.88
CA TYR A 199 -6.05 -4.95 9.17
C TYR A 199 -6.39 -6.35 8.64
N SER A 200 -7.47 -6.95 9.13
CA SER A 200 -7.90 -8.31 8.75
C SER A 200 -9.38 -8.31 8.35
N ASN A 201 -9.73 -8.94 7.21
CA ASN A 201 -11.12 -9.07 6.74
C ASN A 201 -11.92 -7.75 6.66
N TRP A 202 -11.21 -6.63 6.49
CA TRP A 202 -11.71 -5.29 6.80
C TRP A 202 -12.35 -4.56 5.61
N PHE A 203 -12.20 -5.07 4.39
CA PHE A 203 -12.83 -4.50 3.19
C PHE A 203 -13.73 -5.51 2.48
N ASN A 204 -14.87 -5.00 2.01
CA ASN A 204 -15.87 -5.68 1.19
C ASN A 204 -15.86 -5.01 -0.19
N GLY A 205 -15.18 -5.62 -1.15
CA GLY A 205 -15.01 -5.08 -2.50
C GLY A 205 -14.11 -5.97 -3.34
N SER A 206 -14.09 -5.76 -4.65
CA SER A 206 -13.23 -6.53 -5.56
C SER A 206 -11.77 -6.07 -5.47
N ILE A 207 -11.51 -4.77 -5.25
CA ILE A 207 -10.15 -4.23 -5.24
C ILE A 207 -10.01 -3.18 -4.13
N PHE A 208 -8.95 -3.28 -3.34
CA PHE A 208 -8.55 -2.27 -2.37
C PHE A 208 -7.14 -1.78 -2.68
N GLU A 209 -6.96 -0.47 -2.79
CA GLU A 209 -5.71 0.19 -3.19
C GLU A 209 -5.23 1.16 -2.11
N ILE A 210 -3.97 1.01 -1.72
CA ILE A 210 -3.23 1.97 -0.90
C ILE A 210 -2.19 2.63 -1.78
N GLN A 211 -2.21 3.95 -1.85
CA GLN A 211 -1.28 4.70 -2.69
C GLN A 211 -0.79 5.99 -2.02
N ASN A 212 0.12 6.72 -2.64
CA ASN A 212 0.47 8.06 -2.20
C ASN A 212 -0.78 8.97 -2.17
N SER A 213 -0.80 9.92 -1.24
CA SER A 213 -1.80 10.99 -1.33
C SER A 213 -1.56 11.84 -2.57
N TYR A 214 -2.63 12.20 -3.27
CA TYR A 214 -2.57 13.18 -4.36
C TYR A 214 -2.86 14.57 -3.79
N PRO A 215 -1.86 15.49 -3.71
CA PRO A 215 -2.21 16.89 -3.59
C PRO A 215 -2.87 17.35 -4.92
N PRO A 216 -3.92 18.19 -4.88
CA PRO A 216 -4.56 18.69 -6.09
C PRO A 216 -3.52 19.32 -7.05
N LEU A 217 -3.51 18.85 -8.30
CA LEU A 217 -2.60 19.34 -9.35
C LEU A 217 -2.80 20.87 -9.53
N GLY A 218 -1.72 21.63 -9.38
CA GLY A 218 -1.70 23.07 -9.67
C GLY A 218 -1.50 24.01 -8.48
N GLN A 219 -1.51 23.52 -7.23
CA GLN A 219 -1.22 24.38 -6.06
C GLN A 219 0.19 24.18 -5.48
N TYR A 220 0.83 23.04 -5.75
CA TYR A 220 2.20 22.74 -5.36
C TYR A 220 2.90 22.06 -6.53
N GLY A 221 3.90 22.72 -7.12
CA GLY A 221 4.69 22.19 -8.24
C GLY A 221 5.63 21.04 -7.88
N GLY A 222 5.12 20.02 -7.17
CA GLY A 222 5.87 18.85 -6.75
C GLY A 222 5.84 17.74 -7.79
N THR A 223 7.00 17.16 -8.06
CA THR A 223 7.13 15.85 -8.71
C THR A 223 6.31 14.80 -7.96
N TYR A 224 5.76 13.79 -8.65
CA TYR A 224 5.15 12.62 -8.03
C TYR A 224 6.16 11.96 -7.08
N LEU A 225 6.04 12.22 -5.78
CA LEU A 225 6.91 11.69 -4.75
C LEU A 225 6.20 10.55 -4.04
N ASN A 226 6.90 9.45 -3.85
CA ASN A 226 6.41 8.35 -3.03
C ASN A 226 6.10 8.87 -1.62
N SER A 227 4.94 8.51 -1.09
CA SER A 227 4.60 8.85 0.30
C SER A 227 5.28 7.88 1.26
N GLU A 228 5.99 8.41 2.25
CA GLU A 228 6.57 7.58 3.31
C GLU A 228 5.43 6.91 4.09
N PHE A 229 5.42 5.58 4.10
CA PHE A 229 4.45 4.76 4.80
C PHE A 229 5.16 3.84 5.81
N LYS A 230 5.03 4.16 7.09
CA LYS A 230 5.62 3.40 8.19
C LYS A 230 4.68 2.31 8.67
N ILE A 231 5.20 1.09 8.76
CA ILE A 231 4.50 -0.07 9.31
C ILE A 231 5.21 -0.46 10.60
N SER A 232 4.53 -0.20 11.72
CA SER A 232 5.08 -0.44 13.05
C SER A 232 5.25 -1.93 13.34
N SER A 233 6.04 -2.20 14.37
CA SER A 233 6.34 -3.56 14.81
C SER A 233 5.11 -4.47 14.89
N GLY A 234 5.20 -5.60 14.18
CA GLY A 234 4.21 -6.66 14.17
C GLY A 234 2.90 -6.38 13.45
N GLN A 235 2.72 -5.19 12.83
CA GLN A 235 1.47 -4.84 12.13
C GLN A 235 1.45 -5.35 10.70
N TYR A 236 0.30 -5.85 10.22
CA TYR A 236 0.16 -6.47 8.90
C TYR A 236 -1.21 -6.23 8.27
N PHE A 237 -1.30 -6.50 6.97
CA PHE A 237 -2.53 -6.65 6.20
C PHE A 237 -2.82 -8.14 5.98
N ASN A 238 -3.91 -8.63 6.52
CA ASN A 238 -4.40 -9.97 6.22
C ASN A 238 -5.58 -9.89 5.24
N ILE A 239 -5.26 -10.15 3.98
CA ILE A 239 -6.18 -10.26 2.86
C ILE A 239 -6.75 -11.67 2.86
N ASP A 240 -7.48 -12.00 3.92
CA ASP A 240 -8.26 -13.23 3.99
C ASP A 240 -9.68 -12.95 3.48
N ASN A 241 -10.27 -13.94 2.81
CA ASN A 241 -11.69 -13.92 2.52
C ASN A 241 -12.31 -15.29 2.79
N THR A 242 -13.30 -15.28 3.67
CA THR A 242 -14.18 -16.42 3.95
C THR A 242 -15.43 -16.43 3.08
N GLN A 243 -15.71 -15.34 2.34
CA GLN A 243 -16.85 -15.20 1.44
C GLN A 243 -16.47 -15.48 -0.03
N ASN A 244 -17.45 -15.89 -0.86
CA ASN A 244 -17.24 -16.39 -2.22
C ASN A 244 -16.85 -15.34 -3.30
N SER A 245 -16.22 -14.23 -2.93
CA SER A 245 -15.75 -13.20 -3.87
C SER A 245 -14.22 -13.13 -3.91
N ASP A 246 -13.62 -13.03 -5.09
CA ASP A 246 -12.18 -12.82 -5.17
C ASP A 246 -11.85 -11.36 -4.84
N LYS A 247 -10.92 -11.14 -3.90
CA LYS A 247 -10.42 -9.82 -3.51
C LYS A 247 -9.04 -9.59 -4.13
N SER A 248 -8.77 -8.37 -4.58
CA SER A 248 -7.44 -7.90 -4.95
C SER A 248 -6.97 -6.78 -4.03
N PHE A 249 -5.67 -6.73 -3.79
CA PHE A 249 -5.03 -5.72 -2.96
C PHE A 249 -3.86 -5.10 -3.69
N GLU A 250 -3.78 -3.77 -3.68
CA GLU A 250 -2.76 -3.02 -4.42
C GLU A 250 -2.05 -2.02 -3.51
N MET A 251 -0.71 -1.96 -3.65
CA MET A 251 0.12 -0.89 -3.11
C MET A 251 0.81 -0.14 -4.25
N ARG A 252 0.73 1.20 -4.27
CA ARG A 252 1.24 2.01 -5.38
C ARG A 252 1.98 3.27 -4.91
N MET A 253 3.17 3.53 -5.46
CA MET A 253 3.93 4.77 -5.23
C MET A 253 4.18 5.07 -3.73
N LEU A 254 4.58 4.06 -2.96
CA LEU A 254 4.87 4.20 -1.52
C LEU A 254 6.36 4.04 -1.24
N ASP A 255 6.88 4.77 -0.25
CA ASP A 255 8.16 4.46 0.39
C ASP A 255 7.86 3.73 1.70
N ILE A 256 7.79 2.41 1.61
CA ILE A 256 7.36 1.52 2.69
C ILE A 256 8.53 1.31 3.64
N LYS A 257 8.37 1.82 4.86
CA LYS A 257 9.29 1.63 5.98
C LYS A 257 8.74 0.54 6.88
N ILE A 258 9.51 -0.52 7.10
CA ILE A 258 9.10 -1.64 7.96
C ILE A 258 10.00 -1.77 9.21
N GLU A 259 9.36 -1.93 10.36
CA GLU A 259 10.01 -2.31 11.62
C GLU A 259 9.98 -3.82 11.83
N ASP A 260 10.93 -4.32 12.61
CA ASP A 260 10.93 -5.72 13.07
C ASP A 260 9.66 -6.02 13.87
N GLY A 261 9.25 -7.29 13.94
CA GLY A 261 8.04 -7.65 14.67
C GLY A 261 7.79 -9.13 14.77
N THR A 262 6.51 -9.49 14.72
CA THR A 262 6.07 -10.89 14.69
C THR A 262 6.46 -11.56 13.37
N ASP A 263 6.46 -12.90 13.34
CA ASP A 263 6.73 -13.70 12.12
C ASP A 263 5.69 -13.50 10.99
N ASN A 264 4.69 -12.64 11.18
CA ASN A 264 3.70 -12.33 10.15
C ASN A 264 4.29 -11.44 9.06
N TYR A 265 4.20 -11.87 7.81
CA TYR A 265 4.53 -11.04 6.67
C TYR A 265 3.68 -9.76 6.64
N ILE A 266 4.17 -8.70 6.01
CA ILE A 266 3.45 -7.41 5.93
C ILE A 266 2.11 -7.57 5.24
N ILE A 267 2.06 -8.38 4.18
CA ILE A 267 0.83 -8.77 3.48
C ILE A 267 0.70 -10.29 3.57
N GLN A 268 -0.42 -10.75 4.11
CA GLN A 268 -0.77 -12.16 4.21
C GLN A 268 -2.03 -12.43 3.40
N ALA A 269 -2.01 -13.44 2.56
CA ALA A 269 -3.13 -13.83 1.71
C ALA A 269 -3.27 -15.35 1.67
N PHE A 270 -4.05 -15.88 2.62
CA PHE A 270 -4.12 -17.32 2.84
C PHE A 270 -5.27 -18.03 2.11
N ASN A 271 -6.40 -17.35 1.90
CA ASN A 271 -7.58 -17.90 1.25
C ASN A 271 -7.84 -17.24 -0.12
N ARG A 272 -9.09 -17.04 -0.53
CA ARG A 272 -9.46 -16.60 -1.89
C ARG A 272 -9.05 -15.14 -2.14
N VAL A 273 -7.85 -14.96 -2.66
CA VAL A 273 -7.33 -13.71 -3.21
C VAL A 273 -7.17 -13.89 -4.71
N ALA A 274 -7.64 -12.93 -5.50
CA ALA A 274 -7.39 -12.89 -6.94
C ALA A 274 -5.93 -12.51 -7.19
N GLU A 275 -5.52 -11.36 -6.65
CA GLU A 275 -4.21 -10.78 -6.94
C GLU A 275 -3.72 -9.86 -5.82
N ILE A 276 -2.42 -9.89 -5.55
CA ILE A 276 -1.70 -8.82 -4.86
C ILE A 276 -0.83 -8.08 -5.87
N GLN A 277 -0.90 -6.75 -5.88
CA GLN A 277 -0.12 -5.92 -6.78
C GLN A 277 0.72 -4.89 -6.01
N ILE A 278 1.96 -4.70 -6.45
CA ILE A 278 2.89 -3.72 -5.89
C ILE A 278 3.54 -2.94 -7.04
N PHE A 279 3.26 -1.64 -7.10
CA PHE A 279 3.67 -0.77 -8.20
C PHE A 279 4.48 0.42 -7.71
N GLU A 280 5.68 0.61 -8.27
CA GLU A 280 6.49 1.83 -8.05
C GLU A 280 6.78 2.12 -6.58
N CYS A 281 6.89 1.06 -5.76
CA CYS A 281 7.17 1.17 -4.35
C CYS A 281 8.66 1.06 -4.05
N THR A 282 9.07 1.67 -2.95
CA THR A 282 10.36 1.42 -2.29
C THR A 282 10.09 0.68 -0.98
N LEU A 283 10.95 -0.26 -0.62
CA LEU A 283 10.90 -1.01 0.64
C LEU A 283 12.24 -0.93 1.35
N THR A 284 12.22 -0.45 2.60
CA THR A 284 13.41 -0.39 3.45
C THR A 284 13.07 -0.72 4.90
N MET A 285 14.02 -1.30 5.62
CA MET A 285 13.91 -1.38 7.08
C MET A 285 14.06 0.01 7.69
N PHE A 286 13.34 0.29 8.78
CA PHE A 286 13.60 1.44 9.64
C PHE A 286 13.68 1.01 11.09
N ASN A 287 14.53 1.67 11.87
CA ASN A 287 14.75 1.41 13.30
C ASN A 287 15.18 -0.03 13.66
N SER A 288 15.55 -0.88 12.69
CA SER A 288 15.85 -2.31 12.91
C SER A 288 17.06 -2.75 12.08
N GLY A 289 17.94 -3.59 12.67
CA GLY A 289 19.10 -4.19 11.97
C GLY A 289 18.75 -5.47 11.18
N SER A 290 17.62 -6.09 11.50
CA SER A 290 17.03 -7.24 10.81
C SER A 290 15.52 -7.21 11.03
N ILE A 291 14.75 -7.87 10.16
CA ILE A 291 13.31 -8.06 10.34
C ILE A 291 12.97 -9.54 10.26
N SER A 292 12.21 -10.06 11.22
CA SER A 292 11.78 -11.47 11.30
C SER A 292 10.77 -11.90 10.23
N ARG A 293 10.42 -11.00 9.30
CA ARG A 293 9.24 -11.06 8.43
C ARG A 293 9.54 -10.50 7.04
N GLY A 294 9.00 -11.12 6.00
CA GLY A 294 9.07 -10.59 4.63
C GLY A 294 7.88 -9.69 4.27
N LEU A 295 7.78 -9.35 2.98
CA LEU A 295 6.75 -8.45 2.46
C LEU A 295 5.43 -9.17 2.16
N VAL A 296 5.46 -10.30 1.44
CA VAL A 296 4.24 -11.04 1.07
C VAL A 296 4.33 -12.54 1.41
N ASP A 297 3.35 -13.07 2.15
CA ASP A 297 3.04 -14.52 2.26
C ASP A 297 1.74 -14.79 1.49
N LEU A 298 1.88 -15.43 0.31
CA LEU A 298 0.78 -15.67 -0.63
C LEU A 298 0.52 -17.16 -0.75
N ARG A 299 -0.71 -17.59 -0.49
CA ARG A 299 -1.13 -18.99 -0.64
C ARG A 299 -2.08 -19.24 -1.79
N LYS A 300 -2.83 -18.25 -2.28
CA LYS A 300 -3.68 -18.35 -3.47
C LYS A 300 -3.77 -17.00 -4.15
N GLY A 301 -4.07 -16.98 -5.45
CA GLY A 301 -4.04 -15.77 -6.26
C GLY A 301 -2.67 -15.50 -6.86
N THR A 302 -2.55 -14.43 -7.64
CA THR A 302 -1.31 -14.02 -8.29
C THR A 302 -0.59 -12.93 -7.51
N LEU A 303 0.72 -12.80 -7.70
CA LEU A 303 1.51 -11.69 -7.18
C LEU A 303 2.16 -10.96 -8.34
N THR A 304 1.85 -9.68 -8.50
CA THR A 304 2.42 -8.82 -9.54
C THR A 304 3.23 -7.71 -8.89
N MET A 305 4.50 -7.58 -9.28
CA MET A 305 5.39 -6.53 -8.82
C MET A 305 5.98 -5.81 -10.03
N ILE A 306 5.81 -4.49 -10.09
CA ILE A 306 6.44 -3.68 -11.13
C ILE A 306 7.12 -2.48 -10.49
N TYR A 307 8.40 -2.28 -10.79
CA TYR A 307 9.22 -1.18 -10.25
C TYR A 307 9.26 -1.15 -8.72
N LEU A 308 9.33 -2.31 -8.08
CA LEU A 308 9.58 -2.41 -6.64
C LEU A 308 11.09 -2.33 -6.38
N ASN A 309 11.51 -1.39 -5.54
CA ASN A 309 12.89 -1.25 -5.10
C ASN A 309 13.03 -1.64 -3.62
N ALA A 310 13.69 -2.76 -3.31
CA ALA A 310 13.93 -3.21 -1.94
C ALA A 310 15.42 -3.13 -1.58
N TYR A 311 15.76 -2.51 -0.44
CA TYR A 311 17.14 -2.28 -0.03
C TYR A 311 17.42 -2.69 1.41
N ASN A 312 18.58 -3.31 1.63
CA ASN A 312 19.19 -3.56 2.94
C ASN A 312 18.21 -4.25 3.90
N ILE A 313 17.77 -5.46 3.55
CA ILE A 313 16.81 -6.22 4.34
C ILE A 313 17.48 -7.53 4.77
N THR A 314 17.51 -7.78 6.07
CA THR A 314 17.99 -9.05 6.64
C THR A 314 16.82 -9.83 7.22
N LEU A 315 16.57 -11.01 6.66
CA LEU A 315 15.46 -11.90 6.95
C LEU A 315 15.98 -13.16 7.65
N PRO A 316 15.89 -13.27 8.99
CA PRO A 316 16.35 -14.46 9.68
C PRO A 316 15.45 -15.66 9.36
N ASN A 317 14.18 -15.42 9.05
CA ASN A 317 13.15 -16.42 8.80
C ASN A 317 12.37 -16.10 7.51
N GLY A 318 12.49 -16.96 6.50
CA GLY A 318 11.71 -16.88 5.27
C GLY A 318 12.26 -15.90 4.21
N PRO A 319 11.82 -16.04 2.95
CA PRO A 319 12.20 -15.13 1.86
C PRO A 319 11.42 -13.80 1.93
N LEU A 320 11.86 -12.79 1.17
CA LEU A 320 11.12 -11.52 1.04
C LEU A 320 9.70 -11.73 0.51
N PHE A 321 9.56 -12.65 -0.46
CA PHE A 321 8.28 -13.14 -0.95
C PHE A 321 8.17 -14.64 -0.72
N LYS A 322 7.14 -15.04 0.02
CA LYS A 322 6.83 -16.44 0.35
C LYS A 322 5.53 -16.87 -0.36
N PRO A 323 5.53 -17.01 -1.69
CA PRO A 323 4.46 -17.74 -2.36
C PRO A 323 4.63 -19.23 -2.06
N ILE A 324 3.58 -19.90 -1.58
CA ILE A 324 3.59 -21.37 -1.43
C ILE A 324 2.98 -22.07 -2.65
N GLN A 325 3.08 -23.40 -2.69
CA GLN A 325 2.69 -24.27 -3.82
C GLN A 325 1.26 -24.09 -4.36
N THR A 326 0.35 -23.45 -3.60
CA THR A 326 -1.04 -23.19 -4.02
C THR A 326 -1.24 -21.79 -4.60
N ALA A 327 -0.21 -20.93 -4.56
CA ALA A 327 -0.26 -19.61 -5.16
C ALA A 327 -0.24 -19.71 -6.69
N GLY A 328 -0.85 -18.73 -7.35
CA GLY A 328 -0.78 -18.54 -8.79
C GLY A 328 0.55 -17.90 -9.22
N LEU A 329 0.55 -17.35 -10.43
CA LEU A 329 1.74 -16.76 -11.05
C LEU A 329 2.33 -15.66 -10.17
N VAL A 330 3.65 -15.68 -9.98
CA VAL A 330 4.42 -14.52 -9.48
C VAL A 330 5.09 -13.86 -10.66
N SER A 331 4.81 -12.57 -10.88
CA SER A 331 5.36 -11.76 -11.96
C SER A 331 6.14 -10.58 -11.40
N ILE A 332 7.40 -10.42 -11.82
CA ILE A 332 8.30 -9.34 -11.39
C ILE A 332 8.83 -8.63 -12.62
N SER A 333 8.72 -7.30 -12.67
CA SER A 333 9.18 -6.51 -13.80
C SER A 333 9.80 -5.19 -13.37
N GLY A 334 10.98 -4.85 -13.89
CA GLY A 334 11.60 -3.54 -13.60
C GLY A 334 12.00 -3.31 -12.14
N SER A 335 12.02 -4.37 -11.31
CA SER A 335 12.26 -4.26 -9.87
C SER A 335 13.75 -4.36 -9.51
N GLN A 336 14.14 -3.82 -8.37
CA GLN A 336 15.51 -3.87 -7.85
C GLN A 336 15.53 -4.45 -6.44
N PHE A 337 16.41 -5.42 -6.21
CA PHE A 337 16.63 -6.05 -4.91
C PHE A 337 18.10 -5.93 -4.56
N THR A 338 18.42 -5.10 -3.57
CA THR A 338 19.81 -4.81 -3.19
C THR A 338 20.04 -5.17 -1.74
N SER A 339 21.07 -5.96 -1.47
CA SER A 339 21.46 -6.36 -0.10
C SER A 339 20.31 -7.03 0.67
N ILE A 340 19.64 -7.98 0.01
CA ILE A 340 18.61 -8.81 0.64
C ILE A 340 19.27 -10.10 1.15
N GLN A 341 19.32 -10.25 2.47
CA GLN A 341 20.00 -11.36 3.13
C GLN A 341 18.98 -12.28 3.81
N ARG A 342 19.19 -13.59 3.72
CA ARG A 342 18.40 -14.60 4.44
C ARG A 342 19.30 -15.61 5.15
N SER A 343 18.89 -16.14 6.30
CA SER A 343 19.73 -17.07 7.07
C SER A 343 19.15 -18.47 7.33
N ASP A 344 17.85 -18.70 7.16
CA ASP A 344 17.20 -20.00 7.45
C ASP A 344 17.17 -20.96 6.25
N ALA A 345 17.08 -20.46 5.01
CA ALA A 345 17.09 -21.29 3.82
C ALA A 345 17.57 -20.55 2.56
N GLY A 346 17.58 -21.28 1.43
CA GLY A 346 17.90 -20.76 0.10
C GLY A 346 16.87 -19.77 -0.45
N GLY A 347 17.33 -18.84 -1.28
CA GLY A 347 16.54 -17.81 -1.95
C GLY A 347 16.12 -16.70 -1.00
N SER A 348 16.92 -15.63 -0.92
CA SER A 348 16.62 -14.49 -0.02
C SER A 348 15.43 -13.64 -0.51
N VAL A 349 15.29 -13.48 -1.82
CA VAL A 349 14.18 -12.73 -2.42
C VAL A 349 13.00 -13.66 -2.70
N ILE A 350 13.26 -14.77 -3.39
CA ILE A 350 12.23 -15.75 -3.79
C ILE A 350 12.71 -17.15 -3.44
N SER A 351 11.85 -17.89 -2.74
CA SER A 351 11.99 -19.32 -2.52
C SER A 351 10.65 -19.98 -2.86
N ARG A 352 10.62 -20.87 -3.86
CA ARG A 352 9.36 -21.44 -4.36
C ARG A 352 9.48 -22.90 -4.77
N VAL A 353 8.41 -23.66 -4.50
CA VAL A 353 8.17 -24.99 -5.06
C VAL A 353 7.05 -24.89 -6.09
N ILE A 354 7.34 -25.17 -7.36
CA ILE A 354 6.39 -25.19 -8.47
C ILE A 354 5.82 -26.61 -8.60
N THR A 355 4.51 -26.74 -8.44
CA THR A 355 3.81 -28.04 -8.43
C THR A 355 2.61 -28.12 -9.36
N GLY A 356 2.03 -26.98 -9.77
CA GLY A 356 0.78 -26.92 -10.52
C GLY A 356 0.82 -26.06 -11.77
N ARG A 357 -0.30 -26.01 -12.49
CA ARG A 357 -0.45 -25.31 -13.78
C ARG A 357 -0.32 -23.79 -13.73
N TYR A 358 -0.66 -23.17 -12.61
CA TYR A 358 -0.64 -21.72 -12.46
C TYR A 358 0.47 -21.24 -11.51
N ASP A 359 1.31 -22.13 -11.00
CA ASP A 359 2.28 -21.92 -9.92
C ASP A 359 3.63 -21.33 -10.41
N GLY A 360 3.62 -20.68 -11.58
CA GLY A 360 4.82 -20.24 -12.26
C GLY A 360 5.47 -19.00 -11.63
N VAL A 361 6.67 -18.69 -12.09
CA VAL A 361 7.39 -17.44 -11.76
C VAL A 361 7.91 -16.83 -13.04
N ASN A 362 7.65 -15.55 -13.27
CA ASN A 362 8.16 -14.81 -14.41
C ASN A 362 8.86 -13.53 -13.97
N ILE A 363 10.09 -13.32 -14.43
CA ILE A 363 10.91 -12.16 -14.09
C ILE A 363 11.41 -11.48 -15.36
N ARG A 364 11.26 -10.15 -15.42
CA ARG A 364 11.72 -9.32 -16.54
C ARG A 364 12.44 -8.07 -16.03
N THR A 365 13.45 -7.62 -16.77
CA THR A 365 14.08 -6.29 -16.62
C THR A 365 14.44 -5.88 -15.18
N SER A 366 14.77 -6.85 -14.32
CA SER A 366 14.98 -6.63 -12.88
C SER A 366 16.45 -6.73 -12.49
N GLN A 367 16.80 -6.31 -11.28
CA GLN A 367 18.18 -6.34 -10.79
C GLN A 367 18.24 -6.98 -9.41
N PHE A 368 19.18 -7.91 -9.24
CA PHE A 368 19.49 -8.56 -7.98
C PHE A 368 20.95 -8.32 -7.67
N THR A 369 21.20 -7.54 -6.62
CA THR A 369 22.54 -7.08 -6.24
C THR A 369 22.80 -7.44 -4.78
N SER A 370 23.92 -8.09 -4.47
CA SER A 370 24.29 -8.43 -3.09
C SER A 370 23.22 -9.25 -2.35
N CYS A 371 22.39 -10.00 -3.07
CA CYS A 371 21.38 -10.87 -2.47
C CYS A 371 22.05 -12.16 -2.00
N SER A 372 21.92 -12.50 -0.72
CA SER A 372 22.71 -13.56 -0.11
C SER A 372 21.94 -14.47 0.83
N VAL A 373 22.40 -15.71 0.94
CA VAL A 373 22.01 -16.63 2.00
C VAL A 373 23.22 -17.01 2.84
N THR A 374 23.08 -17.03 4.17
CA THR A 374 24.22 -17.17 5.10
C THR A 374 24.19 -18.38 6.01
N GLY A 375 23.08 -19.09 6.11
CA GLY A 375 23.05 -20.35 6.84
C GLY A 375 23.78 -21.46 6.08
N SER A 376 24.15 -22.53 6.77
CA SER A 376 24.94 -23.62 6.20
C SER A 376 24.14 -24.42 5.16
N ASN A 377 24.83 -24.86 4.11
CA ASN A 377 24.27 -25.71 3.05
C ASN A 377 23.05 -25.10 2.34
N GLN A 378 23.04 -23.78 2.15
CA GLN A 378 21.95 -23.04 1.52
C GLN A 378 22.32 -22.70 0.07
N SER A 379 21.38 -22.92 -0.83
CA SER A 379 21.57 -22.77 -2.27
C SER A 379 20.67 -21.67 -2.83
N GLY A 380 21.15 -20.93 -3.83
CA GLY A 380 20.43 -19.80 -4.43
C GLY A 380 20.49 -18.57 -3.53
N GLY A 381 21.41 -17.64 -3.77
CA GLY A 381 21.50 -16.42 -2.96
C GLY A 381 20.25 -15.55 -3.08
N ALA A 382 19.85 -15.24 -4.32
CA ALA A 382 18.64 -14.46 -4.59
C ALA A 382 17.40 -15.34 -4.75
N ILE A 383 17.53 -16.41 -5.53
CA ILE A 383 16.40 -17.22 -6.01
C ILE A 383 16.68 -18.71 -5.79
N ASN A 384 15.72 -19.41 -5.18
CA ASN A 384 15.72 -20.86 -5.05
C ASN A 384 14.38 -21.42 -5.57
N ILE A 385 14.42 -22.24 -6.63
CA ILE A 385 13.23 -22.82 -7.25
C ILE A 385 13.34 -24.35 -7.27
N ASN A 386 12.26 -25.01 -6.87
CA ASN A 386 12.10 -26.46 -6.98
C ASN A 386 10.91 -26.78 -7.89
N ILE A 387 11.12 -27.48 -9.00
CA ILE A 387 10.07 -27.85 -9.97
C ILE A 387 9.76 -29.33 -9.81
N LYS A 388 8.54 -29.66 -9.34
CA LYS A 388 8.11 -31.05 -9.07
C LYS A 388 7.55 -31.74 -10.31
N ASN A 389 7.49 -33.07 -10.27
CA ASN A 389 7.00 -33.93 -11.38
C ASN A 389 5.60 -33.57 -11.89
N SER A 390 4.75 -32.95 -11.06
CA SER A 390 3.40 -32.52 -11.43
C SER A 390 3.33 -31.11 -12.02
N ALA A 391 4.46 -30.39 -12.08
CA ALA A 391 4.47 -29.03 -12.54
C ALA A 391 4.14 -28.94 -14.03
N GLU A 392 3.19 -28.07 -14.35
CA GLU A 392 2.91 -27.63 -15.73
C GLU A 392 3.35 -26.18 -15.96
N ALA A 393 3.47 -25.39 -14.89
CA ALA A 393 3.99 -24.04 -14.95
C ALA A 393 5.52 -24.01 -15.04
N LYS A 394 6.05 -22.87 -15.49
CA LYS A 394 7.49 -22.65 -15.70
C LYS A 394 8.08 -21.63 -14.74
N PHE A 395 9.39 -21.73 -14.55
CA PHE A 395 10.21 -20.63 -14.07
C PHE A 395 10.89 -19.91 -15.25
N GLU A 396 10.60 -18.63 -15.43
CA GLU A 396 11.05 -17.88 -16.59
C GLU A 396 11.72 -16.56 -16.18
N ILE A 397 12.92 -16.32 -16.69
CA ILE A 397 13.54 -15.00 -16.74
C ILE A 397 13.69 -14.65 -18.21
N ILE A 398 12.87 -13.71 -18.70
CA ILE A 398 12.77 -13.40 -20.13
C ILE A 398 13.16 -11.95 -20.37
N GLU A 399 13.91 -11.73 -21.45
CA GLU A 399 14.31 -10.41 -21.89
C GLU A 399 13.09 -9.61 -22.34
N TYR A 400 13.06 -8.32 -22.04
CA TYR A 400 11.99 -7.44 -22.49
C TYR A 400 12.58 -6.09 -22.88
N TRP A 401 12.29 -5.65 -24.10
CA TRP A 401 12.85 -4.43 -24.70
C TRP A 401 14.38 -4.35 -24.60
N GLU A 402 15.07 -5.43 -25.00
CA GLU A 402 16.53 -5.51 -25.01
C GLU A 402 17.20 -5.35 -23.63
N LYS A 403 16.41 -5.44 -22.56
CA LYS A 403 16.87 -5.37 -21.17
C LYS A 403 16.78 -6.74 -20.52
N LYS A 404 17.95 -7.21 -20.07
CA LYS A 404 18.11 -8.43 -19.30
C LYS A 404 17.95 -8.17 -17.80
N THR A 405 17.52 -9.18 -17.08
CA THR A 405 17.58 -9.23 -15.62
C THR A 405 19.01 -9.53 -15.19
N THR A 406 19.58 -8.74 -14.29
CA THR A 406 20.99 -8.86 -13.88
C THR A 406 21.16 -9.42 -12.48
N PHE A 407 22.18 -10.26 -12.30
CA PHE A 407 22.59 -10.80 -11.01
C PHE A 407 24.06 -10.48 -10.75
N SER A 408 24.34 -9.71 -9.71
CA SER A 408 25.71 -9.31 -9.33
C SER A 408 25.93 -9.38 -7.83
N ASN A 409 27.13 -9.80 -7.44
CA ASN A 409 27.56 -9.96 -6.05
C ASN A 409 26.60 -10.81 -5.18
N CYS A 410 25.78 -11.66 -5.80
CA CYS A 410 24.89 -12.56 -5.08
C CYS A 410 25.69 -13.74 -4.53
N SER A 411 25.31 -14.25 -3.36
CA SER A 411 26.05 -15.35 -2.74
C SER A 411 25.21 -16.39 -2.03
N SER A 412 25.67 -17.64 -2.09
CA SER A 412 25.12 -18.76 -1.31
C SER A 412 26.24 -19.58 -0.68
N THR A 413 25.89 -20.42 0.30
CA THR A 413 26.87 -21.21 1.05
C THR A 413 27.11 -22.60 0.46
N ASP A 414 26.35 -23.00 -0.56
CA ASP A 414 26.49 -24.31 -1.23
C ASP A 414 26.46 -24.17 -2.76
N ARG A 415 25.26 -24.02 -3.35
CA ARG A 415 25.09 -24.08 -4.81
C ARG A 415 24.35 -22.87 -5.35
N GLY A 416 24.80 -22.36 -6.50
CA GLY A 416 24.07 -21.32 -7.23
C GLY A 416 24.11 -20.00 -6.47
N GLY A 417 25.20 -19.23 -6.60
CA GLY A 417 25.36 -17.99 -5.82
C GLY A 417 24.24 -16.99 -6.07
N ALA A 418 23.69 -16.92 -7.28
CA ALA A 418 22.48 -16.16 -7.57
C ALA A 418 21.23 -17.05 -7.60
N ILE A 419 21.25 -18.12 -8.41
CA ILE A 419 20.07 -18.95 -8.71
C ILE A 419 20.38 -20.42 -8.46
N TYR A 420 19.51 -21.09 -7.72
CA TYR A 420 19.49 -22.56 -7.62
C TYR A 420 18.18 -23.12 -8.18
N LEU A 421 18.30 -24.13 -9.05
CA LEU A 421 17.19 -24.87 -9.62
C LEU A 421 17.29 -26.36 -9.24
N ASP A 422 16.22 -26.91 -8.67
CA ASP A 422 16.04 -28.35 -8.48
C ASP A 422 14.89 -28.83 -9.37
N LEU A 423 15.22 -29.62 -10.39
CA LEU A 423 14.29 -30.08 -11.42
C LEU A 423 14.03 -31.56 -11.19
N ALA A 424 12.77 -31.91 -10.96
CA ALA A 424 12.37 -33.31 -10.90
C ALA A 424 12.45 -33.96 -12.29
N ALA A 425 12.62 -35.28 -12.34
CA ALA A 425 12.80 -35.99 -13.61
C ALA A 425 11.62 -35.75 -14.58
N GLY A 426 11.94 -35.38 -15.83
CA GLY A 426 10.95 -35.01 -16.84
C GLY A 426 10.54 -33.53 -16.84
N GLN A 427 11.07 -32.72 -15.92
CA GLN A 427 10.81 -31.28 -15.80
C GLN A 427 11.95 -30.40 -16.35
N GLU A 428 12.91 -31.00 -17.06
CA GLU A 428 14.13 -30.34 -17.54
C GLU A 428 13.84 -29.20 -18.56
N GLN A 429 12.64 -29.16 -19.13
CA GLN A 429 12.19 -28.10 -20.03
C GLN A 429 11.30 -27.03 -19.36
N ASN A 430 11.02 -27.15 -18.06
CA ASN A 430 10.11 -26.27 -17.33
C ASN A 430 10.78 -25.02 -16.77
N PHE A 431 11.87 -24.57 -17.40
CA PHE A 431 12.49 -23.29 -17.12
C PHE A 431 13.09 -22.65 -18.38
N ASP A 432 13.22 -21.32 -18.36
CA ASP A 432 13.83 -20.53 -19.42
C ASP A 432 14.48 -19.26 -18.84
N LEU A 433 15.81 -19.14 -18.90
CA LEU A 433 16.57 -18.02 -18.34
C LEU A 433 17.21 -17.14 -19.42
N ARG A 434 16.68 -17.13 -20.66
CA ARG A 434 17.23 -16.35 -21.78
C ARG A 434 17.37 -14.86 -21.49
N GLY A 435 16.53 -14.33 -20.61
CA GLY A 435 16.56 -12.96 -20.15
C GLY A 435 17.51 -12.66 -19.00
N ALA A 436 18.30 -13.62 -18.53
CA ALA A 436 19.24 -13.40 -17.44
C ALA A 436 20.63 -12.97 -17.94
N ARG A 437 21.34 -12.22 -17.09
CA ARG A 437 22.75 -11.87 -17.23
C ARG A 437 23.43 -11.96 -15.87
N TYR A 438 24.59 -12.61 -15.83
CA TYR A 438 25.35 -12.83 -14.61
C TYR A 438 26.64 -12.01 -14.63
N ALA A 439 27.01 -11.45 -13.48
CA ALA A 439 28.33 -10.87 -13.27
C ALA A 439 29.29 -11.90 -12.67
N ASP A 440 30.59 -11.66 -12.84
CA ASP A 440 31.67 -12.56 -12.40
C ASP A 440 31.91 -12.55 -10.88
N ASP A 441 31.22 -11.65 -10.17
CA ASP A 441 31.37 -11.41 -8.74
C ASP A 441 30.35 -12.18 -7.87
N ASN A 442 29.48 -13.01 -8.48
CA ASN A 442 28.65 -13.93 -7.71
C ASN A 442 29.50 -15.03 -7.05
N PHE A 443 29.00 -15.65 -5.98
CA PHE A 443 29.76 -16.64 -5.20
C PHE A 443 28.93 -17.80 -4.65
N ALA A 444 29.42 -19.03 -4.83
CA ALA A 444 28.96 -20.25 -4.19
C ALA A 444 30.08 -21.29 -4.21
N THR A 445 29.93 -22.39 -3.46
CA THR A 445 30.87 -23.53 -3.54
C THR A 445 30.81 -24.20 -4.91
N ASN A 446 29.61 -24.34 -5.49
CA ASN A 446 29.42 -24.88 -6.83
C ASN A 446 28.45 -23.99 -7.62
N GLY A 447 28.80 -23.64 -8.86
CA GLY A 447 27.97 -22.76 -9.68
C GLY A 447 27.86 -21.36 -9.08
N ARG A 448 28.88 -20.53 -9.27
CA ARG A 448 28.95 -19.18 -8.68
C ARG A 448 27.73 -18.33 -9.01
N SER A 449 27.16 -18.48 -10.21
CA SER A 449 25.96 -17.77 -10.62
C SER A 449 24.74 -18.70 -10.61
N ILE A 450 24.78 -19.80 -11.36
CA ILE A 450 23.67 -20.76 -11.45
C ILE A 450 24.15 -22.14 -11.06
N PHE A 451 23.30 -22.86 -10.34
CA PHE A 451 23.40 -24.30 -10.22
C PHE A 451 22.07 -24.98 -10.60
N ILE A 452 22.14 -26.00 -11.45
CA ILE A 452 20.99 -26.81 -11.87
C ILE A 452 21.16 -28.25 -11.38
N ASN A 453 20.30 -28.68 -10.47
CA ASN A 453 20.17 -30.08 -10.07
C ASN A 453 19.07 -30.72 -10.92
N ALA A 454 19.44 -31.43 -11.99
CA ALA A 454 18.49 -32.11 -12.87
C ALA A 454 18.38 -33.59 -12.46
N GLN A 455 17.30 -33.99 -11.79
CA GLN A 455 17.15 -35.38 -11.30
C GLN A 455 16.96 -36.43 -12.42
N GLY A 456 16.78 -35.99 -13.68
CA GLY A 456 16.72 -36.84 -14.86
C GLY A 456 18.02 -36.76 -15.65
N ASP A 457 18.07 -35.87 -16.64
CA ASP A 457 19.25 -35.71 -17.51
C ASP A 457 19.59 -34.22 -17.69
N LEU A 458 20.76 -33.82 -17.19
CA LEU A 458 21.25 -32.45 -17.30
C LEU A 458 21.43 -32.01 -18.76
N ARG A 459 21.71 -32.93 -19.70
CA ARG A 459 21.79 -32.62 -21.14
C ARG A 459 20.43 -32.31 -21.74
N ILE A 460 19.33 -32.77 -21.14
CA ILE A 460 17.99 -32.32 -21.53
C ILE A 460 17.75 -30.92 -20.94
N ALA A 461 18.18 -30.68 -19.70
CA ALA A 461 18.00 -29.37 -19.06
C ALA A 461 18.79 -28.27 -19.79
N VAL A 462 20.02 -28.59 -20.22
CA VAL A 462 20.92 -27.70 -20.96
C VAL A 462 21.41 -28.42 -22.22
N PRO A 463 20.62 -28.45 -23.31
CA PRO A 463 21.03 -29.09 -24.55
C PRO A 463 22.25 -28.43 -25.18
N GLU A 464 23.01 -29.19 -25.96
CA GLU A 464 24.11 -28.67 -26.76
C GLU A 464 23.65 -27.48 -27.62
N ASN A 465 24.47 -26.43 -27.68
CA ASN A 465 24.17 -25.18 -28.41
C ASN A 465 22.95 -24.39 -27.88
N GLN A 466 22.46 -24.67 -26.67
CA GLN A 466 21.36 -23.93 -26.01
C GLN A 466 21.83 -23.13 -24.80
N GLY A 467 23.08 -22.64 -24.77
CA GLY A 467 23.57 -21.76 -23.69
C GLY A 467 22.72 -20.50 -23.49
N VAL A 468 22.03 -20.06 -24.55
CA VAL A 468 21.03 -18.99 -24.47
C VAL A 468 19.93 -19.33 -23.45
N LYS A 469 19.46 -20.59 -23.36
CA LYS A 469 18.44 -21.05 -22.40
C LYS A 469 18.79 -20.74 -20.94
N ILE A 470 20.07 -20.75 -20.59
CA ILE A 470 20.55 -20.49 -19.22
C ILE A 470 21.14 -19.08 -19.05
N GLY A 471 21.04 -18.21 -20.06
CA GLY A 471 21.58 -16.86 -20.00
C GLY A 471 23.11 -16.79 -20.10
N ALA A 472 23.77 -17.84 -20.60
CA ALA A 472 25.23 -18.00 -20.69
C ALA A 472 25.94 -16.98 -21.63
N GLY A 473 25.17 -16.24 -22.43
CA GLY A 473 25.74 -15.28 -23.38
C GLY A 473 26.51 -15.97 -24.51
N LEU A 474 27.76 -15.56 -24.73
CA LEU A 474 28.64 -16.09 -25.79
C LEU A 474 29.42 -17.31 -25.28
N GLU A 475 29.58 -18.33 -26.11
CA GLU A 475 30.30 -19.57 -25.79
C GLU A 475 31.71 -19.33 -25.21
N SER A 476 32.44 -18.37 -25.77
CA SER A 476 33.77 -18.00 -25.27
C SER A 476 33.77 -17.52 -23.82
N TYR A 477 32.70 -16.84 -23.37
CA TYR A 477 32.62 -16.38 -21.98
C TYR A 477 32.49 -17.57 -21.02
N GLU A 478 31.70 -18.58 -21.38
CA GLU A 478 31.50 -19.78 -20.57
C GLU A 478 32.76 -20.64 -20.47
N GLU A 479 33.53 -20.77 -21.56
CA GLU A 479 34.82 -21.47 -21.54
C GLU A 479 35.81 -20.87 -20.53
N PHE A 480 35.76 -19.56 -20.30
CA PHE A 480 36.59 -18.88 -19.30
C PHE A 480 36.00 -18.86 -17.90
N ASN A 481 34.73 -19.23 -17.73
CA ASN A 481 33.99 -19.11 -16.48
C ASN A 481 33.25 -20.41 -16.11
N LEU A 482 33.93 -21.55 -16.24
CA LEU A 482 33.37 -22.87 -15.96
C LEU A 482 32.77 -23.01 -14.56
N ASP A 483 33.24 -22.21 -13.61
CA ASP A 483 32.72 -22.22 -12.24
C ASP A 483 31.40 -21.44 -12.08
N ASN A 484 31.00 -20.61 -13.05
CA ASN A 484 29.81 -19.79 -12.95
C ASN A 484 28.52 -20.59 -13.13
N LEU A 485 28.51 -21.52 -14.09
CA LEU A 485 27.35 -22.31 -14.46
C LEU A 485 27.68 -23.80 -14.25
N MET A 486 27.07 -24.41 -13.24
CA MET A 486 27.29 -25.83 -12.93
C MET A 486 25.97 -26.58 -12.81
N GLY A 487 26.03 -27.91 -12.85
CA GLY A 487 24.88 -28.75 -12.55
C GLY A 487 25.24 -30.20 -12.29
N TYR A 488 24.27 -30.94 -11.78
CA TYR A 488 24.30 -32.40 -11.64
C TYR A 488 23.19 -33.03 -12.49
N ASP A 489 23.46 -34.23 -13.00
CA ASP A 489 22.48 -35.22 -13.44
C ASP A 489 22.36 -36.38 -12.44
#